data_AF-A0A656JIS8-F1
#
_entry.id   AF-A0A656JIS8-F1
#
_cell.length_a   1.000
_cell.length_b   1.000
_cell.length_c   1.000
_cell.angle_alpha   90.00
_cell.angle_beta   90.00
_cell.angle_gamma   90.00
#
_symmetry.space_group_name_H-M   'P 1'
#
loop_
_entity.id
_entity.type
_entity.pdbx_description
1 polymer ?
#
loop_
_entity_poly.entity_id
_entity_poly.type
_entity_poly.pdbx_seq_one_letter_code
_entity_poly.pdbx_strand_id
1 'polypeptide(L)' 'MVTCPRCKGVFPIAEGDPSLIEDGKAIAYHGCRTTCGAMLYSSQVSTMTYPS' A
#
# COMPACT_ATOMS: atom_id res chain seq x y z
N MET A 1 0.39 2.01 -5.94
CA MET A 1 1.70 2.64 -6.22
C MET A 1 1.95 3.71 -5.17
N VAL A 2 3.18 3.91 -4.70
CA VAL A 2 3.48 4.83 -3.58
C VAL A 2 4.48 5.88 -3.99
N THR A 3 4.22 7.13 -3.63
CA THR A 3 5.16 8.24 -3.83
C THR A 3 6.13 8.29 -2.65
N CYS A 4 7.42 8.10 -2.92
CA CYS A 4 8.45 8.22 -1.88
C CYS A 4 9.04 9.65 -1.91
N PRO A 5 8.91 10.46 -0.84
CA PRO A 5 9.45 11.82 -0.82
C PRO A 5 10.99 11.85 -0.79
N ARG A 6 11.64 10.78 -0.31
CA ARG A 6 13.11 10.66 -0.31
C ARG A 6 13.67 10.39 -1.70
N CYS A 7 12.98 9.53 -2.47
CA CYS A 7 13.40 9.17 -3.82
C CYS A 7 12.75 10.05 -4.91
N LYS A 8 11.83 10.94 -4.54
CA LYS A 8 11.07 11.85 -5.42
C LYS A 8 10.47 11.13 -6.64
N GLY A 9 9.92 9.94 -6.42
CA GLY A 9 9.39 9.09 -7.47
C GLY A 9 8.26 8.19 -6.99
N VAL A 10 7.55 7.61 -7.95
CA VAL A 10 6.50 6.64 -7.70
C VAL A 10 7.11 5.25 -7.77
N PHE A 11 7.02 4.50 -6.68
CA PHE A 11 7.58 3.17 -6.56
C PHE A 11 6.47 2.13 -6.38
N PRO A 12 6.59 0.96 -7.04
CA PRO A 12 5.74 -0.17 -6.74
C PRO A 12 6.05 -0.72 -5.34
N ILE A 13 5.08 -1.43 -4.79
CA ILE A 13 5.18 -2.05 -3.48
C ILE A 13 5.83 -3.42 -3.70
N ALA A 14 6.95 -3.67 -3.04
CA ALA A 14 7.76 -4.86 -3.26
C ALA A 14 7.28 -6.04 -2.39
N GLU A 15 6.77 -5.72 -1.20
CA GLU A 15 6.25 -6.70 -0.26
C GLU A 15 4.72 -6.55 -0.13
N GLY A 16 4.00 -7.66 -0.22
CA GLY A 16 2.58 -7.78 0.08
C GLY A 16 2.36 -9.08 0.84
N ASP A 17 1.31 -9.17 1.65
CA ASP A 17 1.05 -10.39 2.39
C ASP A 17 0.51 -11.47 1.44
N PRO A 18 1.14 -12.66 1.35
CA PRO A 18 0.69 -13.71 0.45
C PRO A 18 -0.62 -14.35 0.90
N SER A 19 -1.07 -14.12 2.13
CA SER A 19 -2.36 -14.61 2.64
C SER A 19 -3.51 -13.69 2.24
N LEU A 20 -3.23 -12.40 1.96
CA LEU A 20 -4.23 -11.46 1.48
C LEU A 20 -4.03 -11.19 -0.01
N ILE A 21 -4.59 -12.07 -0.83
CA ILE A 21 -4.55 -11.98 -2.29
C ILE A 21 -5.90 -11.45 -2.76
N GLU A 22 -5.92 -10.30 -3.40
CA GLU A 22 -7.12 -9.76 -4.03
C GLU A 22 -6.83 -9.57 -5.51
N ASP A 23 -7.69 -10.10 -6.38
CA ASP A 23 -7.51 -10.10 -7.84
C ASP A 23 -6.17 -10.73 -8.30
N GLY A 24 -5.68 -11.76 -7.58
CA GLY A 24 -4.42 -12.44 -7.90
C GLY A 24 -3.16 -11.63 -7.55
N LYS A 25 -3.30 -10.49 -6.87
CA LYS A 25 -2.18 -9.68 -6.40
C LYS A 25 -2.18 -9.62 -4.88
N ALA A 26 -1.02 -9.83 -4.27
CA ALA A 26 -0.85 -9.65 -2.83
C ALA A 26 -1.17 -8.20 -2.46
N ILE A 27 -2.10 -8.03 -1.52
CA ILE A 27 -2.51 -6.73 -1.01
C ILE A 27 -1.38 -6.18 -0.15
N ALA A 28 -1.05 -4.93 -0.42
CA ALA A 28 -0.10 -4.19 0.36
C ALA A 28 -0.79 -3.56 1.57
N TYR A 29 -0.26 -3.85 2.75
CA TYR A 29 -0.71 -3.29 4.01
C TYR A 29 0.18 -2.15 4.50
N HIS A 30 -0.32 -1.47 5.53
CA HIS A 30 0.50 -0.55 6.30
C HIS A 30 1.71 -1.30 6.86
N GLY A 31 2.92 -0.83 6.55
CA GLY A 31 4.16 -1.50 6.95
C GLY A 31 4.86 -2.29 5.84
N CYS A 32 4.23 -2.52 4.70
CA CYS A 32 4.85 -3.20 3.56
C CYS A 32 6.05 -2.42 3.02
N ARG A 33 7.18 -3.08 2.70
CA ARG A 33 8.29 -2.38 2.05
C ARG A 33 8.00 -2.14 0.57
N THR A 34 8.32 -0.93 0.16
CA THR A 34 8.35 -0.51 -1.23
C THR A 34 9.68 -0.89 -1.87
N THR A 35 9.76 -0.91 -3.21
CA THR A 35 11.01 -1.26 -3.91
C THR A 35 12.17 -0.31 -3.60
N CYS A 36 11.91 0.90 -3.10
CA CYS A 36 12.95 1.82 -2.65
C CYS A 36 13.40 1.58 -1.20
N GLY A 37 12.88 0.55 -0.52
CA GLY A 37 13.19 0.22 0.88
C GLY A 37 12.44 1.06 1.91
N ALA A 38 11.59 2.00 1.47
CA ALA A 38 10.72 2.76 2.37
C ALA A 38 9.52 1.92 2.82
N MET A 39 9.09 2.14 4.07
CA MET A 39 7.89 1.50 4.60
C MET A 39 6.64 2.23 4.10
N LEU A 40 5.68 1.49 3.58
CA LEU A 40 4.41 2.02 3.10
C LEU A 40 3.56 2.46 4.30
N TYR A 41 3.17 3.73 4.31
CA TYR A 41 2.15 4.24 5.21
C TYR A 41 0.80 4.15 4.48
N SER A 42 -0.11 3.32 4.99
CA SER A 42 -1.41 3.12 4.34
C SER A 42 -2.23 4.41 4.45
N SER A 43 -2.78 4.88 3.34
CA SER A 43 -3.80 5.93 3.35
C SER A 43 -5.15 5.23 3.37
N GLN A 44 -5.70 5.06 4.58
CA GLN A 44 -7.02 4.46 4.77
C GLN A 44 -8.06 5.43 4.19
N VAL A 45 -8.82 5.03 3.19
CA VAL A 45 -9.97 5.81 2.75
C VAL A 45 -11.06 5.63 3.82
N SER A 46 -11.36 6.70 4.56
CA SER A 46 -12.50 6.71 5.46
C SER A 46 -13.77 6.73 4.61
N THR A 47 -14.29 5.56 4.27
CA THR A 47 -15.59 5.47 3.62
C THR A 47 -16.64 5.92 4.62
N MET A 48 -17.24 7.08 4.35
CA MET A 48 -18.34 7.60 5.15
C MET A 48 -19.61 6.86 4.73
N THR A 49 -19.88 5.71 5.34
CA THR A 49 -21.17 5.04 5.18
C THR A 49 -22.22 5.82 5.97
N TYR A 50 -23.15 6.46 5.28
CA TYR A 50 -24.36 6.99 5.90
C TYR A 50 -25.22 5.79 6.35
N PRO A 51 -25.46 5.59 7.65
CA PRO A 51 -26.45 4.61 8.09
C PRO A 51 -27.82 5.05 7.58
N SER A 52 -28.50 4.16 6.84
CA SER A 52 -29.88 4.34 6.38
C SER A 52 -30.87 3.90 7.45
#